data_AF-A0AAV4ALN6-F1
#
_entry.id   AF-A0AAV4ALN6-F1
#
_cell.length_a   1.000
_cell.length_b   1.000
_cell.length_c   1.000
_cell.angle_alpha   90.00
_cell.angle_beta   90.00
_cell.angle_gamma   90.00
#
_symmetry.space_group_name_H-M   'P 1'
#
loop_
_entity.id
_entity.type
_entity.pdbx_description
1 polymer ?
#
loop_
_entity_poly.entity_id
_entity_poly.type
_entity_poly.pdbx_seq_one_letter_code
_entity_poly.pdbx_strand_id
1 'polypeptide(L)'
;MGLPFAETPDILAFVLQISVTLFASANMMCTSAINTALGIVNTSVLLFVFVSGLVFGDPQSLINRDGGGFFPYGGEGVAKASFGVLFALSEFEMISMSAEVIIWQNF
;
A
#
# COMPACT_ATOMS: atom_id res chain seq x y z
N MET A 1 12.04 6.87 15.06
CA MET A 1 11.18 7.97 15.50
C MET A 1 11.58 9.18 14.67
N GLY A 2 10.79 9.51 13.64
CA GLY A 2 11.05 10.68 12.78
C GLY A 2 10.86 11.96 13.58
N LEU A 3 11.72 12.95 13.35
CA LEU A 3 11.62 14.27 13.95
C LEU A 3 10.21 14.88 13.71
N PRO A 4 9.65 15.62 14.69
CA PRO A 4 8.33 16.26 14.54
C PRO A 4 8.27 17.29 13.41
N PHE A 5 9.42 17.70 12.88
CA PHE A 5 9.55 18.56 11.70
C PHE A 5 10.63 17.99 10.79
N ALA A 6 10.24 17.48 9.62
CA ALA A 6 11.16 16.98 8.61
C ALA A 6 11.95 18.13 7.96
N GLU A 7 13.16 17.82 7.48
CA GLU A 7 14.17 18.75 6.94
C GLU A 7 13.72 19.56 5.71
N THR A 8 12.61 19.15 5.08
CA THR A 8 11.87 19.94 4.10
C THR A 8 10.38 19.79 4.36
N PRO A 9 9.63 20.87 4.62
CA PRO A 9 8.18 20.79 4.70
C PRO A 9 7.63 20.35 3.34
N ASP A 10 7.06 19.16 3.29
CA ASP A 10 6.40 18.65 2.09
C ASP A 10 5.03 19.33 1.96
N ILE A 11 5.06 20.58 1.49
CA ILE A 11 3.88 21.42 1.27
C ILE A 11 2.89 20.74 0.33
N LEU A 12 3.39 19.92 -0.61
CA LEU A 12 2.55 19.16 -1.54
C LEU A 12 1.73 18.10 -0.79
N ALA A 13 2.37 17.31 0.06
CA ALA A 13 1.68 16.32 0.89
C ALA A 13 0.64 16.98 1.82
N PHE A 14 0.97 18.12 2.41
CA PHE A 14 0.07 18.88 3.28
C PHE A 14 -1.18 19.37 2.52
N VAL A 15 -1.00 19.95 1.34
CA VAL A 15 -2.10 20.44 0.50
C VAL A 15 -2.97 19.29 -0.01
N LEU A 16 -2.37 18.16 -0.40
CA LEU A 16 -3.11 16.96 -0.80
C LEU A 16 -3.95 16.41 0.36
N GLN A 17 -3.36 16.31 1.56
CA GLN A 17 -4.06 15.79 2.74
C GLN A 17 -5.29 16.65 3.10
N ILE A 18 -5.14 17.98 3.09
CA ILE A 18 -6.26 18.90 3.34
C ILE A 18 -7.33 18.76 2.25
N SER A 19 -6.90 18.67 0.99
CA SER A 19 -7.83 18.53 -0.14
C SER A 19 -8.67 17.26 -0.01
N VAL A 20 -8.04 16.11 0.24
CA VAL A 20 -8.74 14.82 0.44
C VAL A 20 -9.73 14.91 1.61
N THR A 21 -9.33 15.54 2.71
CA THR A 21 -10.19 15.71 3.89
C THR A 21 -11.42 16.59 3.60
N LEU A 22 -11.25 17.67 2.82
CA LEU A 22 -12.35 18.53 2.39
C LEU A 22 -13.31 17.80 1.44
N PHE A 23 -12.79 17.05 0.47
CA PHE A 23 -13.63 16.25 -0.43
C PHE A 23 -14.41 15.16 0.30
N ALA A 24 -13.77 14.46 1.25
CA ALA A 24 -14.43 13.42 2.04
C ALA A 24 -15.53 13.97 2.96
N SER A 25 -15.36 15.19 3.50
CA SER A 25 -16.34 15.80 4.41
C SER A 25 -17.56 16.40 3.71
N ALA A 26 -17.47 16.77 2.43
CA ALA A 26 -18.55 17.43 1.71
C ALA A 26 -19.67 16.49 1.21
N ASN A 27 -19.38 15.21 0.92
CA ASN A 27 -20.39 14.31 0.35
C ASN A 27 -20.08 12.82 0.55
N MET A 28 -20.78 12.13 1.45
CA MET A 28 -20.50 10.72 1.79
C MET A 28 -20.87 9.73 0.67
N MET A 29 -21.98 9.94 -0.04
CA MET A 29 -22.41 8.99 -1.08
C MET A 29 -21.51 9.02 -2.33
N CYS A 30 -21.06 10.21 -2.73
CA CYS A 30 -20.15 10.35 -3.87
C CYS A 30 -18.74 9.81 -3.53
N THR A 31 -18.29 10.02 -2.30
CA THR A 31 -17.00 9.50 -1.80
C THR A 31 -16.93 7.98 -1.84
N SER A 32 -18.02 7.28 -1.52
CA SER A 32 -18.06 5.80 -1.57
C SER A 32 -17.89 5.25 -2.99
N ALA A 33 -18.55 5.86 -3.99
CA ALA A 33 -18.41 5.47 -5.38
C ALA A 33 -16.98 5.72 -5.92
N ILE A 34 -16.40 6.87 -5.58
CA ILE A 34 -15.02 7.23 -5.96
C ILE A 34 -14.02 6.26 -5.31
N ASN A 35 -14.18 5.96 -4.02
CA ASN A 35 -13.30 5.02 -3.31
C ASN A 35 -13.35 3.62 -3.91
N THR A 36 -14.54 3.14 -4.29
CA THR A 36 -14.71 1.85 -4.97
C THR A 36 -14.02 1.84 -6.33
N ALA A 37 -14.17 2.90 -7.12
CA ALA A 37 -13.50 3.01 -8.42
C ALA A 37 -11.96 3.03 -8.27
N LEU A 38 -11.44 3.80 -7.31
CA LEU A 38 -10.00 3.83 -7.00
C LEU A 38 -9.49 2.45 -6.53
N GLY A 39 -10.28 1.74 -5.73
CA GLY A 39 -9.97 0.39 -5.28
C GLY A 39 -9.88 -0.62 -6.45
N ILE A 40 -10.82 -0.54 -7.41
CA ILE A 40 -10.79 -1.38 -8.62
C ILE A 40 -9.56 -1.07 -9.47
N VAL A 41 -9.25 0.22 -9.69
CA VAL A 41 -8.06 0.62 -10.45
C VAL A 41 -6.79 0.12 -9.77
N ASN A 42 -6.62 0.35 -8.46
CA ASN A 42 -5.46 -0.13 -7.71
C ASN A 42 -5.30 -1.66 -7.83
N THR A 43 -6.39 -2.40 -7.63
CA THR A 43 -6.39 -3.86 -7.74
C THR A 43 -6.02 -4.32 -9.16
N SER A 44 -6.55 -3.66 -10.19
CA SER A 44 -6.23 -3.99 -11.59
C SER A 44 -4.76 -3.74 -11.93
N VAL A 45 -4.17 -2.67 -11.41
CA VAL A 45 -2.74 -2.36 -11.61
C VAL A 45 -1.88 -3.40 -10.89
N LEU A 46 -2.21 -3.77 -9.65
CA LEU A 46 -1.50 -4.82 -8.92
C LEU A 46 -1.55 -6.16 -9.65
N LEU A 47 -2.71 -6.54 -10.19
CA LEU A 47 -2.86 -7.75 -11.01
C LEU A 47 -2.02 -7.68 -12.28
N PHE A 48 -2.02 -6.53 -12.97
CA PHE A 48 -1.20 -6.34 -14.16
C PHE A 48 0.29 -6.50 -13.85
N VAL A 49 0.78 -5.86 -12.79
CA VAL A 49 2.19 -5.97 -12.36
C VAL A 49 2.53 -7.40 -11.96
N PHE A 50 1.62 -8.09 -11.27
CA PHE A 50 1.81 -9.49 -10.88
C PHE A 50 1.94 -10.41 -12.10
N VAL A 51 1.00 -10.31 -13.05
CA VAL A 51 1.04 -11.12 -14.29
C VAL A 51 2.26 -10.78 -15.13
N SER A 52 2.61 -9.49 -15.28
CA SER A 52 3.81 -9.06 -15.97
C SER A 52 5.08 -9.60 -15.31
N GLY A 53 5.13 -9.60 -13.98
CA GLY A 53 6.25 -10.16 -13.21
C GLY A 53 6.41 -11.66 -13.44
N LEU A 54 5.32 -12.41 -13.57
CA LEU A 54 5.37 -13.85 -13.85
C LEU A 54 5.78 -14.17 -15.29
N VAL A 55 5.36 -13.37 -16.27
CA VAL A 55 5.66 -13.61 -17.69
C VAL A 55 7.08 -13.18 -18.06
N PHE A 56 7.56 -12.07 -17.50
CA PHE A 56 8.88 -11.50 -17.81
C PHE A 56 9.96 -11.77 -16.76
N GLY A 57 9.59 -12.34 -15.61
CA GLY A 57 10.53 -12.64 -14.53
C GLY A 57 11.42 -13.82 -14.87
N ASP A 58 12.72 -13.58 -15.00
CA ASP A 58 13.71 -14.65 -15.12
C ASP A 58 14.10 -15.18 -13.73
N PRO A 59 13.88 -16.47 -13.41
CA PRO A 59 14.30 -17.09 -12.15
C PRO A 59 15.80 -17.00 -11.90
N GLN A 60 16.62 -16.88 -12.95
CA GLN A 60 18.07 -16.71 -12.80
C GLN A 60 18.43 -15.38 -12.14
N SER A 61 17.58 -14.35 -12.24
CA SER A 61 17.76 -13.07 -11.53
C SER A 61 17.71 -13.21 -10.00
N LEU A 62 17.10 -14.27 -9.47
CA LEU A 62 17.00 -14.53 -8.02
C LEU A 62 18.24 -15.25 -7.47
N ILE A 63 18.95 -15.97 -8.33
CA ILE A 63 20.05 -16.88 -7.95
C ILE A 63 21.41 -16.29 -8.36
N ASN A 64 21.42 -15.34 -9.31
CA ASN A 64 22.67 -14.83 -9.85
C ASN A 64 23.47 -14.04 -8.79
N ARG A 65 24.75 -14.42 -8.66
CA ARG A 65 25.67 -13.95 -7.62
C ARG A 65 26.21 -12.55 -7.90
N ASP A 66 26.20 -12.10 -9.16
CA ASP A 66 26.66 -10.76 -9.57
C ASP A 66 25.68 -9.63 -9.21
N GLY A 67 24.39 -9.95 -9.00
CA GLY A 67 23.35 -9.00 -8.59
C GLY A 67 23.03 -9.01 -7.09
N GLY A 68 23.74 -9.84 -6.30
CA GLY A 68 23.53 -9.96 -4.85
C GLY A 68 22.77 -11.22 -4.37
N GLY A 69 22.32 -12.09 -5.28
CA GLY A 69 21.66 -13.36 -4.95
C GLY A 69 20.33 -13.21 -4.17
N PHE A 70 19.87 -14.29 -3.52
CA PHE A 70 18.61 -14.32 -2.75
C PHE A 70 18.67 -13.48 -1.46
N PHE A 71 19.88 -13.19 -0.95
CA PHE A 71 20.06 -12.56 0.36
C PHE A 71 21.20 -11.52 0.39
N PRO A 72 21.13 -10.47 -0.47
CA PRO A 72 22.23 -9.51 -0.64
C PRO A 72 22.55 -8.70 0.61
N TYR A 73 21.54 -8.43 1.43
CA TYR A 73 21.63 -7.56 2.61
C TYR A 73 21.61 -8.31 3.94
N GLY A 74 21.75 -9.64 3.93
CA GLY A 74 21.79 -10.42 5.17
C GLY A 74 20.48 -10.41 5.98
N GLY A 75 20.53 -10.94 7.20
CA GLY A 75 19.36 -11.06 8.08
C GLY A 75 18.85 -9.70 8.56
N GLU A 76 19.74 -8.72 8.64
CA GLU A 76 19.40 -7.33 8.94
C GLU A 76 18.60 -6.69 7.80
N GLY A 77 18.95 -6.97 6.55
CA GLY A 77 18.19 -6.49 5.38
C GLY A 77 16.78 -7.07 5.33
N VAL A 78 16.64 -8.35 5.65
CA VAL A 78 15.31 -8.97 5.74
C VAL A 78 14.51 -8.43 6.92
N ALA A 79 15.12 -8.21 8.08
CA ALA A 79 14.42 -7.59 9.21
C ALA A 79 13.92 -6.18 8.85
N LYS A 80 14.73 -5.35 8.18
CA LYS A 80 14.33 -4.01 7.69
C LYS A 80 13.21 -4.09 6.66
N ALA A 81 13.29 -4.99 5.69
CA ALA A 81 12.24 -5.19 4.69
C ALA A 81 10.93 -5.68 5.34
N SER A 82 11.00 -6.58 6.32
CA SER A 82 9.84 -7.08 7.05
C SER A 82 9.07 -5.96 7.74
N PHE A 83 9.73 -4.94 8.30
CA PHE A 83 9.03 -3.78 8.86
C PHE A 83 8.22 -3.00 7.81
N GLY A 84 8.73 -2.88 6.59
CA GLY A 84 7.97 -2.30 5.47
C GLY A 84 6.76 -3.14 5.10
N VAL A 85 6.90 -4.48 5.09
CA VAL A 85 5.80 -5.40 4.82
C VAL A 85 4.75 -5.38 5.95
N LEU A 86 5.16 -5.23 7.21
CA LEU A 86 4.22 -5.09 8.33
C LEU A 86 3.34 -3.85 8.21
N PHE A 87 3.87 -2.74 7.68
CA PHE A 87 3.07 -1.55 7.39
C PHE A 87 2.01 -1.86 6.32
N ALA A 88 2.37 -2.56 5.24
CA ALA A 88 1.40 -2.99 4.23
C ALA A 88 0.34 -3.96 4.79
N LEU A 89 0.70 -4.83 5.75
CA LEU A 89 -0.23 -5.75 6.40
C LEU A 89 -1.24 -5.05 7.33
N SER A 90 -0.94 -3.85 7.84
CA SER A 90 -1.87 -3.11 8.72
C SER A 90 -3.19 -2.72 8.03
N GLU A 91 -3.20 -2.66 6.70
CA GLU A 91 -4.39 -2.37 5.90
C GLU A 91 -5.45 -3.49 6.00
N PHE A 92 -5.02 -4.74 6.23
CA PHE A 92 -5.92 -5.88 6.38
C PHE A 92 -6.87 -5.72 7.57
N GLU A 93 -6.37 -5.20 8.70
CA GLU A 93 -7.17 -5.01 9.92
C GLU A 93 -8.32 -4.02 9.69
N MET A 94 -8.06 -2.94 8.94
CA MET A 94 -9.08 -1.93 8.60
C MET A 94 -10.22 -2.52 7.77
N ILE A 95 -9.89 -3.36 6.78
CA ILE A 95 -10.87 -4.04 5.93
C ILE A 95 -11.67 -5.05 6.76
N SER A 96 -11.01 -5.81 7.64
CA SER A 96 -11.66 -6.81 8.50
C SER A 96 -12.68 -6.16 9.44
N MET A 97 -12.33 -5.04 10.09
CA MET A 97 -13.24 -4.32 10.97
C MET A 97 -14.45 -3.76 10.21
N SER A 98 -14.21 -3.23 9.00
CA SER A 98 -15.30 -2.72 8.14
C SER A 98 -16.23 -3.84 7.67
N ALA A 99 -15.68 -5.00 7.32
CA ALA A 99 -16.45 -6.17 6.90
C ALA A 99 -17.33 -6.72 8.02
N GLU A 100 -16.81 -6.77 9.25
CA GLU A 100 -17.57 -7.22 10.41
C GLU A 100 -18.82 -6.36 10.62
N VAL A 101 -18.70 -5.03 10.54
CA VAL A 101 -19.85 -4.11 10.69
C VAL A 101 -20.92 -4.34 9.62
N ILE A 102 -20.52 -4.60 8.37
CA ILE A 102 -21.45 -4.87 7.27
C ILE A 102 -22.24 -6.15 7.50
N ILE A 103 -21.58 -7.20 8.02
CA ILE A 103 -22.23 -8.49 8.30
C ILE A 103 -23.31 -8.32 9.38
N TRP A 104 -23.02 -7.59 10.46
CA TRP A 104 -23.97 -7.34 11.53
C TRP A 104 -25.17 -6.48 11.12
N GLN A 105 -25.06 -5.62 10.09
CA GLN A 105 -26.19 -4.85 9.58
C GLN A 105 -27.19 -5.67 8.75
N ASN A 106 -26.84 -6.90 8.34
CA ASN A 106 -27.68 -7.79 7.54
C ASN A 106 -28.44 -8.84 8.39
N PHE A 107 -28.39 -8.74 9.73
CA PHE A 107 -29.16 -9.52 10.70
C PHE A 107 -30.12 -8.63 11.49
#